data_AF-A0A074Y174-F1
#
_entry.id   AF-A0A074Y174-F1
#
_cell.length_a   1.000
_cell.length_b   1.000
_cell.length_c   1.000
_cell.angle_alpha   90.00
_cell.angle_beta   90.00
_cell.angle_gamma   90.00
#
_symmetry.space_group_name_H-M   'P 1'
#
loop_
_entity.id
_entity.type
_entity.pdbx_description
1 polymer ?
#
loop_
_entity_poly.entity_id
_entity_poly.type
_entity_poly.pdbx_seq_one_letter_code
_entity_poly.pdbx_strand_id
1 'polypeptide(L)'
;MSWTTFRRYLIQKNRPILIHAQTICLSLSLTVSKPGQMLYASLPSSEDLTHAPTKENPPTRSSSHRKLKIALTSILVLAIVIFSALAAAHTLHTTKVPETCGITPNEARSRGCQYDVMSFAWTPPRCFDSDLMAEFASLRNWTFFTSQNGTEAVPYDSVALGEQDELFVTQEFHMYHCTYMWRKMHRAVLAAVPLDGYIGNYHHTGHCERQIMQQARKAHEISTTIFTKYVSCPFEQTDLGDGGWYRIIDGSKVSPSKAGGHGQG
;
A
#
# COMPACT_ATOMS: atom_id res chain seq x y z
N MET A 1 -18.79 18.44 31.73
CA MET A 1 -17.35 18.38 31.43
C MET A 1 -17.06 19.37 30.30
N SER A 2 -16.17 20.35 30.53
CA SER A 2 -15.91 21.44 29.58
C SER A 2 -15.07 20.95 28.39
N TRP A 3 -15.34 21.47 27.19
CA TRP A 3 -14.62 21.22 25.94
C TRP A 3 -13.09 21.42 26.04
N THR A 4 -12.63 22.22 27.01
CA THR A 4 -11.20 22.43 27.28
C THR A 4 -10.50 21.22 27.91
N THR A 5 -11.23 20.36 28.62
CA THR A 5 -10.68 19.14 29.26
C THR A 5 -10.49 18.00 28.24
N PHE A 6 -11.39 17.88 27.26
CA PHE A 6 -11.30 16.87 26.20
C PHE A 6 -10.12 17.13 25.24
N ARG A 7 -9.82 18.42 24.97
CA ARG A 7 -8.69 18.83 24.12
C ARG A 7 -7.32 18.50 24.74
N ARG A 8 -7.20 18.44 26.07
CA ARG A 8 -5.95 18.03 26.74
C ARG A 8 -5.75 16.52 26.75
N TYR A 9 -6.83 15.73 26.75
CA TYR A 9 -6.75 14.27 26.69
C TYR A 9 -6.28 13.76 25.31
N LEU A 10 -6.66 14.44 24.22
CA LEU A 10 -6.29 14.04 22.86
C LEU A 10 -4.87 14.46 22.43
N ILE A 11 -4.23 15.41 23.12
CA ILE A 11 -2.84 15.81 22.84
C ILE A 11 -1.82 14.88 23.51
N GLN A 12 -2.22 14.14 24.56
CA GLN A 12 -1.31 13.26 25.29
C GLN A 12 -1.19 11.85 24.67
N LYS A 13 -2.14 11.43 23.83
CA LYS A 13 -2.18 10.09 23.21
C LYS A 13 -1.75 10.01 21.75
N ASN A 14 -1.41 11.14 21.12
CA ASN A 14 -1.06 11.18 19.70
C ASN A 14 0.34 11.78 19.47
N ARG A 15 1.36 11.20 20.10
CA ARG A 15 2.74 11.38 19.62
C ARG A 15 2.98 10.39 18.48
N PRO A 16 3.32 10.84 17.27
CA PRO A 16 3.74 9.93 16.22
C PRO A 16 4.99 9.20 16.71
N ILE A 17 4.97 7.88 16.62
CA ILE A 17 6.18 7.07 16.72
C ILE A 17 6.98 7.41 15.45
N LEU A 18 7.85 8.41 15.56
CA LEU A 18 8.92 8.63 14.61
C LEU A 18 9.82 7.39 14.70
N ILE A 19 9.65 6.45 13.77
CA ILE A 19 10.65 5.42 13.54
C ILE A 19 11.85 6.17 12.95
N HIS A 20 12.82 6.46 13.80
CA HIS A 20 14.14 6.91 13.37
C HIS A 20 14.73 5.84 12.46
N ALA A 21 14.72 6.08 11.14
CA ALA A 21 15.68 5.47 10.24
C ALA A 21 17.06 6.03 10.63
N GLN A 22 17.74 5.36 11.56
CA GLN A 22 19.14 5.60 11.82
C GLN A 22 19.94 4.96 10.69
N THR A 23 20.27 5.77 9.69
CA THR A 23 21.36 5.49 8.76
C THR A 23 22.63 5.28 9.57
N ILE A 24 23.11 4.04 9.66
CA ILE A 24 24.41 3.74 10.26
C ILE A 24 25.47 4.29 9.32
N CYS A 25 25.94 5.50 9.60
CA CYS A 25 27.12 6.07 8.98
C CYS A 25 28.34 5.40 9.64
N LEU A 26 28.97 4.44 8.95
CA LEU A 26 30.26 3.89 9.36
C LEU A 26 31.32 5.00 9.21
N SER A 27 31.65 5.68 10.30
CA SER A 27 32.84 6.51 10.38
C SER A 27 34.08 5.61 10.52
N LEU A 28 34.87 5.49 9.46
CA LEU A 28 36.27 5.07 9.58
C LEU A 28 37.03 6.16 10.35
N SER A 29 37.29 5.95 11.63
CA SER A 29 38.29 6.73 12.35
C SER A 29 39.68 6.17 12.05
N LEU A 30 40.35 6.76 11.06
CA LEU A 30 41.80 6.68 10.92
C LEU A 30 42.42 7.48 12.07
N THR A 31 42.97 6.82 13.09
CA THR A 31 43.79 7.48 14.10
C THR A 31 45.15 7.81 13.50
N VAL A 32 45.31 9.07 13.07
CA VAL A 32 46.61 9.68 12.79
C VAL A 32 47.33 9.88 14.12
N SER A 33 48.47 9.21 14.31
CA SER A 33 49.35 9.37 15.47
C SER A 33 50.05 10.74 15.42
N LYS A 34 49.97 11.52 16.50
CA LYS A 34 50.70 12.79 16.65
C LYS A 34 52.21 12.55 16.89
N PRO A 35 53.08 13.49 16.49
CA PRO A 35 54.53 13.38 16.65
C PRO A 35 54.95 13.70 18.11
N GLY A 36 55.90 12.90 18.61
CA GLY A 36 56.40 13.00 19.98
C GLY A 36 57.22 14.26 20.25
N GLN A 37 56.98 14.88 21.41
CA GLN A 37 57.87 15.87 22.01
C GLN A 37 58.98 15.15 22.76
N MET A 38 60.23 15.46 22.41
CA MET A 38 61.41 15.08 23.19
C MET A 38 61.44 15.86 24.50
N LEU A 39 61.26 15.16 25.61
CA LEU A 39 61.64 15.63 26.94
C LEU A 39 62.95 14.92 27.31
N TYR A 40 64.02 15.69 27.40
CA TYR A 40 65.31 15.26 27.95
C TYR A 40 65.12 14.90 29.42
N ALA A 41 65.28 13.63 29.76
CA ALA A 41 65.40 13.16 31.14
C ALA A 41 66.88 13.11 31.53
N SER A 42 67.21 13.78 32.62
CA SER A 42 68.52 13.87 33.24
C SER A 42 69.08 12.49 33.64
N LEU A 43 70.38 12.30 33.43
CA LEU A 43 71.15 11.11 33.84
C LEU A 43 71.14 10.94 35.37
N PRO A 44 70.84 9.74 35.93
CA PRO A 44 71.14 9.43 37.32
C PRO A 44 72.60 9.01 37.49
N SER A 45 73.18 9.41 38.62
CA SER A 45 74.54 9.10 39.06
C SER A 45 74.76 7.61 39.31
N SER A 46 76.01 7.20 39.11
CA SER A 46 76.54 5.86 39.30
C SER A 46 76.56 5.45 40.78
N GLU A 47 75.47 4.90 41.30
CA GLU A 47 75.45 4.18 42.59
C GLU A 47 74.13 3.41 42.78
N ASP A 48 73.90 2.34 42.00
CA ASP A 48 73.10 1.19 42.47
C ASP A 48 73.30 -0.01 41.52
N LEU A 49 74.30 -0.85 41.82
CA LEU A 49 74.60 -2.08 41.08
C LEU A 49 74.27 -3.29 41.95
N THR A 50 73.03 -3.45 42.43
CA THR A 50 72.55 -4.75 42.91
C THR A 50 71.03 -4.88 42.82
N HIS A 51 70.48 -5.16 41.64
CA HIS A 51 69.34 -6.09 41.51
C HIS A 51 69.17 -6.54 40.05
N ALA A 52 69.16 -7.86 39.85
CA ALA A 52 68.91 -8.48 38.55
C ALA A 52 67.49 -8.16 38.06
N PRO A 53 67.28 -7.86 36.76
CA PRO A 53 65.95 -7.62 36.24
C PRO A 53 65.18 -8.95 36.23
N THR A 54 64.10 -9.02 37.00
CA THR A 54 63.11 -10.08 36.85
C THR A 54 62.50 -9.96 35.45
N LYS A 55 62.61 -11.03 34.65
CA LYS A 55 61.88 -11.15 33.38
C LYS A 55 60.39 -11.24 33.69
N GLU A 56 59.69 -10.11 33.69
CA GLU A 56 58.24 -10.13 33.57
C GLU A 56 57.88 -10.74 32.21
N ASN A 57 57.29 -11.93 32.24
CA ASN A 57 56.69 -12.50 31.03
C ASN A 57 55.56 -11.56 30.58
N PRO A 58 55.46 -11.22 29.28
CA PRO A 58 54.40 -10.35 28.79
C PRO A 58 53.03 -10.95 29.15
N PRO A 59 52.03 -10.13 29.51
CA PRO A 59 50.72 -10.63 29.91
C PRO A 59 50.19 -11.53 28.81
N THR A 60 49.98 -12.81 29.13
CA THR A 60 49.45 -13.80 28.18
C THR A 60 48.09 -13.30 27.71
N ARG A 61 48.06 -12.70 26.51
CA ARG A 61 46.85 -12.17 25.87
C ARG A 61 45.83 -13.29 25.79
N SER A 62 44.89 -13.28 26.74
CA SER A 62 44.09 -14.45 27.11
C SER A 62 43.30 -14.98 25.91
N SER A 63 43.49 -16.28 25.63
CA SER A 63 42.74 -17.10 24.66
C SER A 63 41.22 -16.88 24.74
N SER A 64 40.71 -16.52 25.92
CA SER A 64 39.30 -16.18 26.17
C SER A 64 38.82 -14.98 25.35
N HIS A 65 39.61 -13.91 25.24
CA HIS A 65 39.24 -12.74 24.43
C HIS A 65 39.19 -13.06 22.93
N ARG A 66 40.03 -13.99 22.46
CA ARG A 66 40.00 -14.43 21.06
C ARG A 66 38.74 -15.24 20.76
N LYS A 67 38.35 -16.16 21.66
CA LYS A 67 37.10 -16.94 21.55
C LYS A 67 35.86 -16.03 21.60
N LEU A 68 35.83 -15.07 22.53
CA LEU A 68 34.73 -14.11 22.63
C LEU A 68 34.59 -13.25 21.37
N LYS A 69 35.70 -12.76 20.81
CA LYS A 69 35.67 -11.99 19.55
C LYS A 69 35.13 -12.84 18.40
N ILE A 70 35.57 -14.09 18.25
CA ILE A 70 35.08 -15.00 17.20
C ILE A 70 33.57 -15.27 17.37
N ALA A 71 33.10 -15.47 18.61
CA ALA A 71 31.69 -15.67 18.89
C ALA A 71 30.86 -14.44 18.52
N LEU A 72 31.30 -13.23 18.93
CA LEU A 72 30.60 -11.98 18.60
C LEU A 72 30.59 -11.70 17.10
N THR A 73 31.69 -11.96 16.37
CA THR A 73 31.72 -11.81 14.91
C THR A 73 30.82 -12.83 14.23
N SER A 74 30.75 -14.06 14.74
CA SER A 74 29.88 -15.11 14.17
C SER A 74 28.40 -14.76 14.35
N ILE A 75 28.02 -14.24 15.53
CA ILE A 75 26.66 -13.76 15.81
C ILE A 75 26.30 -12.58 14.90
N LEU A 76 27.22 -11.62 14.73
CA LEU A 76 27.00 -10.47 13.85
C LEU A 76 26.80 -10.89 12.39
N VAL A 77 27.64 -11.79 11.88
CA VAL A 77 27.51 -12.32 10.52
C VAL A 77 26.18 -13.06 10.35
N LEU A 78 25.79 -13.90 11.31
CA LEU A 78 24.52 -14.61 11.27
C LEU A 78 23.32 -13.64 11.28
N ALA A 79 23.38 -12.60 12.12
CA ALA A 79 22.34 -11.57 12.17
C ALA A 79 22.21 -10.81 10.84
N ILE A 80 23.33 -10.49 10.18
CA ILE A 80 23.33 -9.86 8.86
C ILE A 80 22.72 -10.80 7.82
N VAL A 81 23.12 -12.08 7.78
CA VAL A 81 22.58 -13.07 6.84
C VAL A 81 21.06 -13.23 7.01
N ILE A 82 20.59 -13.33 8.26
CA ILE A 82 19.15 -13.42 8.56
C ILE A 82 18.42 -12.15 8.11
N PHE A 83 18.96 -10.97 8.44
CA PHE A 83 18.37 -9.70 8.04
C PHE A 83 18.30 -9.56 6.52
N SER A 84 19.35 -9.92 5.79
CA SER A 84 19.38 -9.92 4.33
C SER A 84 18.38 -10.92 3.74
N ALA A 85 18.26 -12.12 4.30
CA ALA A 85 17.28 -13.12 3.85
C ALA A 85 15.83 -12.64 4.08
N LEU A 86 15.55 -12.03 5.24
CA LEU A 86 14.24 -11.44 5.53
C LEU A 86 13.95 -10.26 4.61
N ALA A 87 14.92 -9.36 4.39
CA ALA A 87 14.77 -8.24 3.48
C ALA A 87 14.52 -8.71 2.03
N ALA A 88 15.23 -9.74 1.55
CA ALA A 88 14.99 -10.34 0.25
C ALA A 88 13.60 -10.99 0.15
N ALA A 89 13.17 -11.73 1.19
CA ALA A 89 11.82 -12.31 1.25
C ALA A 89 10.73 -11.23 1.23
N HIS A 90 10.93 -10.13 1.96
CA HIS A 90 10.05 -8.95 1.89
C HIS A 90 10.03 -8.32 0.50
N THR A 91 11.20 -8.21 -0.16
CA THR A 91 11.32 -7.62 -1.50
C THR A 91 10.63 -8.48 -2.57
N LEU A 92 10.72 -9.81 -2.45
CA LEU A 92 9.99 -10.74 -3.31
C LEU A 92 8.46 -10.65 -3.11
N HIS A 93 8.01 -10.31 -1.91
CA HIS A 93 6.60 -10.05 -1.65
C HIS A 93 6.10 -8.70 -2.20
N THR A 94 6.97 -7.69 -2.30
CA THR A 94 6.59 -6.34 -2.77
C THR A 94 6.72 -6.13 -4.28
N THR A 95 7.43 -7.00 -5.01
CA THR A 95 7.64 -6.88 -6.47
C THR A 95 6.64 -7.67 -7.32
N LYS A 96 5.40 -7.85 -6.85
CA LYS A 96 4.35 -8.46 -7.67
C LYS A 96 3.84 -7.44 -8.70
N VAL A 97 4.25 -7.63 -9.96
CA VAL A 97 3.70 -6.96 -11.15
C VAL A 97 2.17 -6.90 -11.05
N PRO A 98 1.53 -5.75 -11.35
CA PRO A 98 0.08 -5.65 -11.35
C PRO A 98 -0.57 -6.67 -12.29
N GLU A 99 -1.49 -7.44 -11.73
CA GLU A 99 -2.43 -8.25 -12.50
C GLU A 99 -3.41 -7.30 -13.20
N THR A 100 -3.70 -7.53 -14.48
CA THR A 100 -4.59 -6.66 -15.25
C THR A 100 -5.64 -7.51 -15.97
N CYS A 101 -6.88 -7.02 -16.02
CA CYS A 101 -7.99 -7.71 -16.69
C CYS A 101 -8.12 -7.41 -18.18
N GLY A 102 -7.15 -6.72 -18.78
CA GLY A 102 -7.21 -6.37 -20.20
C GLY A 102 -8.12 -5.19 -20.47
N ILE A 103 -8.83 -5.23 -21.59
CA ILE A 103 -9.82 -4.22 -22.02
C ILE A 103 -11.09 -4.81 -22.65
N THR A 104 -11.25 -6.13 -22.65
CA THR A 104 -12.46 -6.81 -23.16
C THR A 104 -12.92 -7.92 -22.22
N PRO A 105 -14.21 -8.31 -22.23
CA PRO A 105 -14.71 -9.37 -21.35
C PRO A 105 -14.03 -10.71 -21.61
N ASN A 106 -13.74 -11.01 -22.88
CA ASN A 106 -13.02 -12.23 -23.27
C ASN A 106 -11.59 -12.26 -22.73
N GLU A 107 -10.87 -11.13 -22.83
CA GLU A 107 -9.52 -11.03 -22.25
C GLU A 107 -9.57 -11.17 -20.72
N ALA A 108 -10.52 -10.50 -20.06
CA ALA A 108 -10.70 -10.59 -18.62
C ALA A 108 -10.94 -12.02 -18.15
N ARG A 109 -11.84 -12.76 -18.82
CA ARG A 109 -12.08 -14.19 -18.55
C ARG A 109 -10.83 -15.03 -18.79
N SER A 110 -10.13 -14.80 -19.90
CA SER A 110 -8.89 -15.54 -20.22
C SER A 110 -7.80 -15.36 -19.17
N ARG A 111 -7.85 -14.24 -18.42
CA ARG A 111 -6.93 -13.91 -17.33
C ARG A 111 -7.46 -14.29 -15.95
N GLY A 112 -8.63 -14.94 -15.88
CA GLY A 112 -9.26 -15.36 -14.62
C GLY A 112 -9.85 -14.22 -13.80
N CYS A 113 -10.10 -13.05 -14.39
CA CYS A 113 -10.76 -11.96 -13.70
C CYS A 113 -12.24 -12.27 -13.45
N GLN A 114 -12.75 -11.71 -12.36
CA GLN A 114 -14.14 -11.84 -11.95
C GLN A 114 -14.87 -10.54 -12.18
N TYR A 115 -16.10 -10.60 -12.68
CA TYR A 115 -16.93 -9.41 -12.87
C TYR A 115 -17.62 -9.03 -11.56
N ASP A 116 -17.25 -7.88 -11.02
CA ASP A 116 -17.86 -7.29 -9.83
C ASP A 116 -19.03 -6.40 -10.25
N VAL A 117 -20.25 -6.96 -10.25
CA VAL A 117 -21.48 -6.25 -10.66
C VAL A 117 -21.78 -5.00 -9.82
N MET A 118 -21.29 -4.96 -8.57
CA MET A 118 -21.51 -3.80 -7.72
C MET A 118 -20.57 -2.66 -8.09
N SER A 119 -19.31 -2.95 -8.46
CA SER A 119 -18.35 -1.93 -8.92
C SER A 119 -18.34 -1.67 -10.43
N PHE A 120 -18.98 -2.54 -11.22
CA PHE A 120 -18.89 -2.60 -12.68
C PHE A 120 -17.44 -2.75 -13.16
N ALA A 121 -16.70 -3.66 -12.54
CA ALA A 121 -15.29 -3.86 -12.88
C ALA A 121 -14.94 -5.35 -13.01
N TRP A 122 -14.28 -5.69 -14.12
CA TRP A 122 -13.48 -6.89 -14.24
C TRP A 122 -12.26 -6.76 -13.34
N THR A 123 -12.21 -7.58 -12.29
CA THR A 123 -11.27 -7.46 -11.18
C THR A 123 -10.41 -8.72 -11.03
N PRO A 124 -9.08 -8.62 -10.88
CA PRO A 124 -8.24 -9.78 -10.62
C PRO A 124 -8.63 -10.48 -9.30
N PRO A 125 -8.54 -11.82 -9.19
CA PRO A 125 -8.99 -12.56 -8.01
C PRO A 125 -8.40 -12.06 -6.69
N ARG A 126 -7.16 -11.56 -6.69
CA ARG A 126 -6.49 -11.04 -5.49
C ARG A 126 -7.20 -9.81 -4.89
N CYS A 127 -7.93 -9.03 -5.68
CA CYS A 127 -8.66 -7.83 -5.24
C CYS A 127 -10.19 -8.01 -5.26
N PHE A 128 -10.69 -9.19 -5.64
CA PHE A 128 -12.12 -9.46 -5.71
C PHE A 128 -12.66 -9.97 -4.37
N ASP A 129 -13.78 -9.39 -3.92
CA ASP A 129 -14.45 -9.77 -2.67
C ASP A 129 -15.80 -10.38 -3.00
N SER A 130 -15.81 -11.69 -3.28
CA SER A 130 -17.00 -12.42 -3.72
C SER A 130 -18.14 -12.33 -2.72
N ASP A 131 -17.82 -12.45 -1.43
CA ASP A 131 -18.81 -12.48 -0.36
C ASP A 131 -19.50 -11.13 -0.20
N LEU A 132 -18.72 -10.04 -0.22
CA LEU A 132 -19.29 -8.69 -0.15
C LEU A 132 -20.10 -8.35 -1.40
N MET A 133 -19.62 -8.74 -2.59
CA MET A 133 -20.34 -8.54 -3.84
C MET A 133 -21.69 -9.26 -3.80
N ALA A 134 -21.69 -10.54 -3.43
CA ALA A 134 -22.91 -11.34 -3.33
C ALA A 134 -23.89 -10.77 -2.29
N GLU A 135 -23.39 -10.33 -1.14
CA GLU A 135 -24.20 -9.66 -0.12
C GLU A 135 -24.93 -8.45 -0.72
N PHE A 136 -24.20 -7.50 -1.31
CA PHE A 136 -24.78 -6.27 -1.86
C PHE A 136 -25.69 -6.53 -3.07
N ALA A 137 -25.31 -7.47 -3.93
CA ALA A 137 -26.14 -7.90 -5.05
C ALA A 137 -27.50 -8.45 -4.59
N SER A 138 -27.56 -9.11 -3.43
CA SER A 138 -28.79 -9.69 -2.87
C SER A 138 -29.66 -8.71 -2.07
N LEU A 139 -29.15 -7.52 -1.73
CA LEU A 139 -29.89 -6.57 -0.89
C LEU A 139 -31.19 -6.09 -1.55
N ARG A 140 -31.22 -6.02 -2.89
CA ARG A 140 -32.35 -5.54 -3.68
C ARG A 140 -32.40 -6.26 -5.03
N ASN A 141 -33.56 -6.18 -5.68
CA ASN A 141 -33.68 -6.53 -7.09
C ASN A 141 -33.17 -5.36 -7.94
N TRP A 142 -31.85 -5.30 -8.16
CA TRP A 142 -31.24 -4.24 -8.94
C TRP A 142 -31.71 -4.26 -10.40
N THR A 143 -32.10 -3.09 -10.90
CA THR A 143 -32.52 -2.90 -12.30
C THR A 143 -31.51 -2.01 -13.01
N PHE A 144 -31.11 -2.43 -14.20
CA PHE A 144 -30.17 -1.74 -15.07
C PHE A 144 -30.87 -1.40 -16.37
N PHE A 145 -30.48 -0.31 -17.02
CA PHE A 145 -31.14 0.17 -18.24
C PHE A 145 -30.13 0.45 -19.35
N THR A 146 -30.56 0.28 -20.60
CA THR A 146 -29.75 0.63 -21.79
C THR A 146 -29.77 2.13 -22.10
N SER A 147 -30.69 2.89 -21.47
CA SER A 147 -30.80 4.35 -21.65
C SER A 147 -31.32 5.04 -20.39
N GLN A 148 -31.05 6.34 -20.29
CA GLN A 148 -31.50 7.17 -19.17
C GLN A 148 -33.04 7.25 -19.04
N ASN A 149 -33.77 7.07 -20.14
CA ASN A 149 -35.24 7.10 -20.13
C ASN A 149 -35.84 5.87 -19.42
N GLY A 150 -35.04 4.84 -19.12
CA GLY A 150 -35.48 3.67 -18.36
C GLY A 150 -36.46 2.76 -19.10
N THR A 151 -36.55 2.87 -20.43
CA THR A 151 -37.55 2.17 -21.23
C THR A 151 -37.26 0.69 -21.44
N GLU A 152 -35.98 0.30 -21.39
CA GLU A 152 -35.53 -1.07 -21.62
C GLU A 152 -34.62 -1.51 -20.47
N ALA A 153 -35.14 -2.42 -19.66
CA ALA A 153 -34.42 -3.03 -18.55
C ALA A 153 -33.54 -4.18 -19.06
N VAL A 154 -32.31 -4.25 -18.56
CA VAL A 154 -31.38 -5.34 -18.85
C VAL A 154 -31.53 -6.41 -17.78
N PRO A 155 -31.74 -7.70 -18.15
CA PRO A 155 -31.82 -8.78 -17.19
C PRO A 155 -30.54 -8.87 -16.33
N TYR A 156 -30.70 -9.09 -15.03
CA TYR A 156 -29.56 -9.19 -14.09
C TYR A 156 -28.51 -10.20 -14.56
N ASP A 157 -28.93 -11.40 -14.98
CA ASP A 157 -28.02 -12.45 -15.46
C ASP A 157 -27.19 -12.00 -16.67
N SER A 158 -27.75 -11.13 -17.52
CA SER A 158 -27.03 -10.53 -18.66
C SER A 158 -26.00 -9.50 -18.19
N VAL A 159 -26.32 -8.70 -17.17
CA VAL A 159 -25.37 -7.75 -16.56
C VAL A 159 -24.25 -8.48 -15.85
N ALA A 160 -24.55 -9.58 -15.16
CA ALA A 160 -23.57 -10.40 -14.45
C ALA A 160 -22.52 -11.04 -15.38
N LEU A 161 -22.81 -11.14 -16.69
CA LEU A 161 -21.82 -11.57 -17.68
C LEU A 161 -20.74 -10.51 -17.96
N GLY A 162 -20.98 -9.24 -17.63
CA GLY A 162 -20.03 -8.13 -17.79
C GLY A 162 -19.73 -7.77 -19.25
N GLU A 163 -20.71 -7.96 -20.14
CA GLU A 163 -20.58 -7.73 -21.59
C GLU A 163 -20.97 -6.31 -22.02
N GLN A 164 -21.63 -5.54 -21.15
CA GLN A 164 -22.10 -4.20 -21.45
C GLN A 164 -21.02 -3.17 -21.11
N ASP A 165 -20.70 -2.29 -22.05
CA ASP A 165 -19.73 -1.21 -21.82
C ASP A 165 -20.30 -0.07 -20.95
N GLU A 166 -21.60 0.21 -21.09
CA GLU A 166 -22.32 1.30 -20.45
C GLU A 166 -23.72 0.85 -20.04
N LEU A 167 -24.14 1.22 -18.83
CA LEU A 167 -25.51 1.06 -18.34
C LEU A 167 -25.96 2.29 -17.56
N PHE A 168 -27.27 2.44 -17.43
CA PHE A 168 -27.91 3.47 -16.62
C PHE A 168 -28.54 2.83 -15.39
N VAL A 169 -28.36 3.46 -14.24
CA VAL A 169 -28.80 2.96 -12.94
C VAL A 169 -29.52 4.04 -12.15
N THR A 170 -30.33 3.61 -11.18
CA THR A 170 -31.02 4.52 -10.27
C THR A 170 -30.05 5.18 -9.30
N GLN A 171 -30.45 6.34 -8.75
CA GLN A 171 -29.73 7.00 -7.67
C GLN A 171 -29.60 6.06 -6.45
N GLU A 172 -30.60 5.22 -6.17
CA GLU A 172 -30.53 4.21 -5.12
C GLU A 172 -29.34 3.26 -5.36
N PHE A 173 -29.25 2.65 -6.54
CA PHE A 173 -28.12 1.78 -6.87
C PHE A 173 -26.79 2.51 -6.70
N HIS A 174 -26.70 3.77 -7.14
CA HIS A 174 -25.49 4.57 -7.00
C HIS A 174 -25.08 4.77 -5.53
N MET A 175 -26.02 4.97 -4.61
CA MET A 175 -25.71 5.06 -3.17
C MET A 175 -25.21 3.71 -2.60
N TYR A 176 -25.82 2.60 -3.02
CA TYR A 176 -25.33 1.27 -2.64
C TYR A 176 -23.97 0.95 -3.23
N HIS A 177 -23.70 1.34 -4.48
CA HIS A 177 -22.37 1.29 -5.08
C HIS A 177 -21.36 2.07 -4.24
N CYS A 178 -21.64 3.32 -3.86
CA CYS A 178 -20.71 4.12 -3.06
C CYS A 178 -20.40 3.49 -1.70
N THR A 179 -21.42 2.96 -1.00
CA THR A 179 -21.25 2.29 0.29
C THR A 179 -20.57 0.92 0.17
N TYR A 180 -20.85 0.17 -0.90
CA TYR A 180 -20.15 -1.05 -1.26
C TYR A 180 -18.64 -0.81 -1.41
N MET A 181 -18.28 0.21 -2.20
CA MET A 181 -16.88 0.55 -2.48
C MET A 181 -16.12 0.96 -1.20
N TRP A 182 -16.76 1.72 -0.32
CA TRP A 182 -16.20 2.04 0.99
C TRP A 182 -16.01 0.77 1.85
N ARG A 183 -17.02 -0.12 1.92
CA ARG A 183 -16.91 -1.33 2.72
C ARG A 183 -15.87 -2.31 2.15
N LYS A 184 -15.76 -2.44 0.84
CA LYS A 184 -14.70 -3.22 0.16
C LYS A 184 -13.32 -2.65 0.50
N MET A 185 -13.16 -1.33 0.45
CA MET A 185 -11.93 -0.66 0.86
C MET A 185 -11.54 -1.00 2.31
N HIS A 186 -12.49 -0.88 3.25
CA HIS A 186 -12.24 -1.16 4.65
C HIS A 186 -11.91 -2.62 4.92
N ARG A 187 -12.61 -3.56 4.25
CA ARG A 187 -12.34 -5.00 4.36
C ARG A 187 -10.95 -5.34 3.84
N ALA A 188 -10.52 -4.74 2.73
CA ALA A 188 -9.17 -4.95 2.22
C ALA A 188 -8.09 -4.49 3.20
N VAL A 189 -8.30 -3.33 3.85
CA VAL A 189 -7.40 -2.83 4.92
C VAL A 189 -7.31 -3.82 6.09
N LEU A 190 -8.45 -4.31 6.58
CA LEU A 190 -8.47 -5.25 7.71
C LEU A 190 -7.83 -6.60 7.37
N ALA A 191 -8.02 -7.08 6.14
CA ALA A 191 -7.46 -8.34 5.67
C ALA A 191 -6.01 -8.21 5.17
N ALA A 192 -5.43 -7.00 5.15
CA ALA A 192 -4.13 -6.70 4.57
C ALA A 192 -3.97 -7.22 3.12
N VAL A 193 -5.06 -7.14 2.34
CA VAL A 193 -5.07 -7.46 0.90
C VAL A 193 -5.05 -6.17 0.09
N PRO A 194 -4.51 -6.19 -1.14
CA PRO A 194 -4.46 -4.97 -1.95
C PRO A 194 -5.84 -4.52 -2.43
N LEU A 195 -5.96 -3.23 -2.71
CA LEU A 195 -7.08 -2.65 -3.45
C LEU A 195 -6.83 -2.74 -4.94
N ASP A 196 -7.91 -2.83 -5.72
CA ASP A 196 -7.84 -2.64 -7.17
C ASP A 196 -7.63 -1.16 -7.54
N GLY A 197 -7.24 -0.92 -8.80
CA GLY A 197 -6.93 0.43 -9.29
C GLY A 197 -8.11 1.40 -9.32
N TYR A 198 -9.36 0.93 -9.18
CA TYR A 198 -10.55 1.78 -9.15
C TYR A 198 -10.89 2.22 -7.72
N ILE A 199 -10.92 1.28 -6.78
CA ILE A 199 -11.19 1.56 -5.35
C ILE A 199 -9.99 2.23 -4.68
N GLY A 200 -8.78 1.80 -5.01
CA GLY A 200 -7.55 2.36 -4.44
C GLY A 200 -7.33 3.83 -4.80
N ASN A 201 -8.01 4.32 -5.85
CA ASN A 201 -7.89 5.70 -6.26
C ASN A 201 -8.71 6.64 -5.37
N TYR A 202 -8.03 7.56 -4.69
CA TYR A 202 -8.66 8.51 -3.77
C TYR A 202 -9.70 9.43 -4.44
N HIS A 203 -9.60 9.69 -5.76
CA HIS A 203 -10.60 10.46 -6.49
C HIS A 203 -11.98 9.78 -6.44
N HIS A 204 -12.02 8.45 -6.49
CA HIS A 204 -13.28 7.70 -6.36
C HIS A 204 -13.88 7.88 -4.97
N THR A 205 -13.08 7.81 -3.91
CA THR A 205 -13.53 8.09 -2.53
C THR A 205 -14.14 9.47 -2.40
N GLY A 206 -13.48 10.51 -2.95
CA GLY A 206 -14.02 11.88 -2.93
C GLY A 206 -15.30 12.04 -3.75
N HIS A 207 -15.49 11.29 -4.84
CA HIS A 207 -16.75 11.23 -5.58
C HIS A 207 -17.87 10.62 -4.74
N CYS A 208 -17.62 9.44 -4.15
CA CYS A 208 -18.57 8.77 -3.26
C CYS A 208 -18.99 9.67 -2.09
N GLU A 209 -18.03 10.34 -1.46
CA GLU A 209 -18.31 11.32 -0.39
C GLU A 209 -19.29 12.39 -0.85
N ARG A 210 -19.02 13.05 -1.98
CA ARG A 210 -19.92 14.08 -2.52
C ARG A 210 -21.31 13.54 -2.85
N GLN A 211 -21.38 12.36 -3.48
CA GLN A 211 -22.63 11.74 -3.89
C GLN A 211 -23.50 11.34 -2.69
N ILE A 212 -22.90 10.77 -1.64
CA ILE A 212 -23.59 10.42 -0.38
C ILE A 212 -24.12 11.66 0.33
N MET A 213 -23.37 12.77 0.28
CA MET A 213 -23.77 14.03 0.92
C MET A 213 -24.85 14.80 0.13
N GLN A 214 -25.09 14.46 -1.14
CA GLN A 214 -26.12 15.11 -1.96
C GLN A 214 -27.52 14.57 -1.62
N GLN A 215 -28.30 15.36 -0.88
CA GLN A 215 -29.66 14.99 -0.45
C GLN A 215 -30.76 15.25 -1.51
N ALA A 216 -30.41 15.80 -2.68
CA ALA A 216 -31.37 16.40 -3.60
C ALA A 216 -32.01 15.44 -4.62
N ARG A 217 -31.49 14.22 -4.81
CA ARG A 217 -31.96 13.31 -5.86
C ARG A 217 -32.90 12.25 -5.33
N LYS A 218 -33.94 11.92 -6.10
CA LYS A 218 -34.90 10.88 -5.72
C LYS A 218 -34.30 9.50 -5.93
N ALA A 219 -34.50 8.59 -5.00
CA ALA A 219 -33.91 7.24 -5.04
C ALA A 219 -34.20 6.47 -6.35
N HIS A 220 -35.40 6.63 -6.93
CA HIS A 220 -35.82 5.93 -8.15
C HIS A 220 -35.44 6.66 -9.45
N GLU A 221 -34.82 7.84 -9.37
CA GLU A 221 -34.38 8.59 -10.55
C GLU A 221 -33.21 7.87 -11.21
N ILE A 222 -33.29 7.66 -12.53
CA ILE A 222 -32.19 7.11 -13.33
C ILE A 222 -31.25 8.28 -13.68
N SER A 223 -30.40 8.64 -12.72
CA SER A 223 -29.53 9.82 -12.79
C SER A 223 -28.07 9.47 -13.03
N THR A 224 -27.70 8.19 -12.99
CA THR A 224 -26.31 7.76 -12.98
C THR A 224 -26.02 6.83 -14.14
N THR A 225 -25.00 7.17 -14.90
CA THR A 225 -24.38 6.30 -15.90
C THR A 225 -23.21 5.57 -15.26
N ILE A 226 -23.10 4.27 -15.51
CA ILE A 226 -21.99 3.44 -15.05
C ILE A 226 -21.31 2.76 -16.24
N PHE A 227 -19.98 2.76 -16.22
CA PHE A 227 -19.15 2.16 -17.27
C PHE A 227 -18.42 0.94 -16.73
N THR A 228 -18.37 -0.11 -17.55
CA THR A 228 -17.57 -1.31 -17.26
C THR A 228 -16.08 -0.96 -17.33
N LYS A 229 -15.35 -1.39 -16.30
CA LYS A 229 -13.91 -1.14 -16.13
C LYS A 229 -13.13 -2.44 -16.12
N TYR A 230 -11.84 -2.34 -16.44
CA TYR A 230 -10.88 -3.43 -16.43
C TYR A 230 -9.68 -3.04 -15.56
N VAL A 231 -9.75 -3.40 -14.29
CA VAL A 231 -8.88 -2.83 -13.26
C VAL A 231 -7.59 -3.63 -13.08
N SER A 232 -6.56 -2.95 -12.58
CA SER A 232 -5.30 -3.52 -12.10
C SER A 232 -5.41 -3.94 -10.63
N CYS A 233 -4.56 -4.87 -10.19
CA CYS A 233 -4.38 -5.26 -8.79
C CYS A 233 -2.90 -5.64 -8.54
N PRO A 234 -2.19 -5.03 -7.57
CA PRO A 234 -2.67 -4.00 -6.67
C PRO A 234 -2.82 -2.65 -7.40
N PHE A 235 -3.51 -1.71 -6.77
CA PHE A 235 -3.46 -0.30 -7.17
C PHE A 235 -2.02 0.21 -7.13
N GLU A 236 -1.56 0.76 -8.25
CA GLU A 236 -0.31 1.50 -8.32
C GLU A 236 -0.57 2.98 -8.58
N GLN A 237 0.25 3.86 -8.00
CA GLN A 237 0.09 5.30 -8.18
C GLN A 237 0.43 5.78 -9.61
N THR A 238 0.95 4.91 -10.46
CA THR A 238 1.07 5.13 -11.91
C THR A 238 -0.27 5.05 -12.63
N ASP A 239 -1.31 4.46 -12.00
CA ASP A 239 -2.70 4.39 -12.50
C ASP A 239 -3.49 5.69 -12.28
N LEU A 240 -2.83 6.82 -12.00
CA LEU A 240 -3.45 8.12 -11.68
C LEU A 240 -4.14 8.81 -12.88
N GLY A 241 -4.14 8.22 -14.08
CA GLY A 241 -4.86 8.75 -15.25
C GLY A 241 -6.37 8.83 -15.00
N ASP A 242 -6.88 10.06 -14.89
CA ASP A 242 -8.27 10.45 -14.54
C ASP A 242 -8.90 9.67 -13.38
N GLY A 243 -8.13 9.27 -12.37
CA GLY A 243 -8.72 8.80 -11.13
C GLY A 243 -9.42 7.43 -11.20
N GLY A 244 -9.07 6.57 -12.18
CA GLY A 244 -9.80 5.34 -12.48
C GLY A 244 -11.12 5.57 -13.24
N TRP A 245 -11.43 6.83 -13.59
CA TRP A 245 -12.55 7.20 -14.43
C TRP A 245 -12.10 7.14 -15.88
N TYR A 246 -12.47 6.07 -16.55
CA TYR A 246 -12.31 5.91 -17.97
C TYR A 246 -13.43 5.02 -18.49
N ARG A 247 -13.61 5.05 -19.79
CA ARG A 247 -14.42 4.09 -20.55
C ARG A 247 -13.57 3.50 -21.66
N ILE A 248 -13.97 2.32 -22.13
CA ILE A 248 -13.38 1.74 -23.34
C ILE A 248 -14.17 2.28 -24.53
N ILE A 249 -13.49 2.94 -25.46
CA ILE A 249 -14.05 3.39 -26.74
C ILE A 249 -13.14 2.84 -27.82
N ASP A 250 -13.69 2.07 -28.77
CA ASP A 250 -12.94 1.49 -29.89
C ASP A 250 -11.64 0.78 -29.44
N GLY A 251 -11.74 0.00 -28.36
CA GLY A 251 -10.59 -0.73 -27.79
C GLY A 251 -9.54 0.13 -27.10
N SER A 252 -9.85 1.39 -26.79
CA SER A 252 -8.94 2.33 -26.13
C SER A 252 -9.51 2.86 -24.82
N LYS A 253 -8.66 2.98 -23.78
CA LYS A 253 -9.02 3.65 -22.53
C LYS A 253 -9.12 5.16 -22.77
N VAL A 254 -10.34 5.69 -22.71
CA VAL A 254 -10.62 7.12 -22.88
C VAL A 254 -11.13 7.70 -21.57
N SER A 255 -10.49 8.78 -21.16
CA SER A 255 -10.74 9.43 -19.89
C SER A 255 -11.77 10.57 -20.05
N PRO A 256 -12.63 10.87 -19.04
CA PRO A 256 -13.67 11.88 -19.14
C PRO A 256 -13.16 13.26 -19.56
N SER A 257 -11.97 13.66 -19.08
CA SER A 257 -11.37 14.95 -19.43
C SER A 257 -11.02 15.07 -20.92
N LYS A 258 -10.75 13.94 -21.59
CA LYS A 258 -10.42 13.86 -23.02
C LYS A 258 -11.62 13.56 -23.91
N ALA A 259 -12.71 13.06 -23.34
CA ALA A 259 -13.93 12.69 -24.08
C ALA A 259 -14.86 13.86 -24.40
N GLY A 260 -14.52 15.11 -24.02
CA GLY A 260 -15.36 16.29 -24.26
C GLY A 260 -16.68 16.33 -23.46
N GLY A 261 -16.94 15.34 -22.60
CA GLY A 261 -18.15 15.23 -21.82
C GLY A 261 -17.96 15.80 -20.42
N HIS A 262 -18.55 16.96 -20.14
CA HIS A 262 -18.91 17.36 -18.77
C HIS A 262 -20.04 16.46 -18.26
N GLY A 263 -19.71 15.21 -17.95
CA GLY A 263 -20.60 14.28 -17.26
C GLY A 263 -20.24 14.23 -15.78
N GLN A 264 -20.40 15.34 -15.06
CA GLN A 264 -20.55 15.27 -13.61
C GLN A 264 -22.00 14.85 -13.33
N GLY A 265 -22.23 13.53 -13.35
CA GLY A 265 -23.45 12.88 -12.84
C GLY A 265 -23.23 12.47 -11.40
#